data_AF-A0A2E2EC37-F1
#
_entry.id   AF-A0A2E2EC37-F1
#
_cell.length_a   1.000
_cell.length_b   1.000
_cell.length_c   1.000
_cell.angle_alpha   90.00
_cell.angle_beta   90.00
_cell.angle_gamma   90.00
#
_symmetry.space_group_name_H-M   'P 1'
#
loop_
_entity.id
_entity.type
_entity.pdbx_description
1 polymer ?
#
loop_
_entity_poly.entity_id
_entity_poly.type
_entity_poly.pdbx_seq_one_letter_code
_entity_poly.pdbx_strand_id
1 'polypeptide(L)' 'MSEISKLDGEAINQKVSELRRELFNLRLQKNTTNVEKPHLLKSLKRDIARLLTVLKTKESK' A
#
# COMPACT_ATOMS: atom_id res chain seq x y z
N MET A 1 -8.18 2.78 11.96
CA MET A 1 -6.99 2.09 12.54
C MET A 1 -7.28 0.65 12.98
N SER A 2 -8.55 0.21 13.09
CA SER A 2 -8.89 -1.08 13.74
C SER A 2 -9.16 -2.27 12.81
N GLU A 3 -9.12 -2.10 11.49
CA GLU A 3 -9.39 -3.22 10.54
C GLU A 3 -8.11 -3.89 10.02
N ILE A 4 -7.00 -3.17 9.94
CA ILE A 4 -5.74 -3.71 9.41
C ILE A 4 -5.08 -4.69 10.39
N SER A 5 -5.29 -4.50 11.70
CA SER A 5 -4.74 -5.38 12.74
C SER A 5 -5.46 -6.74 12.80
N LYS A 6 -6.73 -6.82 12.38
CA LYS A 6 -7.53 -8.05 12.37
C LYS A 6 -7.29 -8.94 11.14
N LEU A 7 -6.69 -8.39 10.08
CA LEU A 7 -6.41 -9.14 8.85
C LEU A 7 -5.22 -10.07 9.06
N ASP A 8 -5.36 -11.30 8.57
CA ASP A 8 -4.35 -12.34 8.64
C ASP A 8 -3.06 -11.90 7.92
N GLY A 9 -1.91 -12.47 8.30
CA GLY A 9 -0.60 -12.09 7.71
C GLY A 9 -0.61 -12.21 6.18
N GLU A 10 -1.33 -13.21 5.67
CA GLU A 10 -1.53 -13.44 4.23
C GLU A 10 -2.41 -12.38 3.57
N ALA A 11 -3.49 -11.94 4.21
CA ALA A 11 -4.37 -10.90 3.69
C ALA A 11 -3.67 -9.53 3.62
N ILE A 12 -2.73 -9.26 4.55
CA ILE A 12 -1.86 -8.08 4.48
C ILE A 12 -0.94 -8.17 3.25
N ASN A 13 -0.32 -9.33 3.01
CA ASN A 13 0.53 -9.53 1.83
C ASN A 13 -0.24 -9.39 0.51
N GLN A 14 -1.47 -9.91 0.44
CA GLN A 14 -2.35 -9.71 -0.72
C GLN A 14 -2.62 -8.22 -0.97
N LYS A 15 -3.02 -7.47 0.07
CA LYS A 15 -3.23 -6.02 -0.03
C LYS A 15 -1.98 -5.25 -0.44
N VAL A 16 -0.80 -5.63 0.06
CA VAL A 16 0.48 -5.02 -0.35
C VAL A 16 0.73 -5.25 -1.85
N SER A 17 0.42 -6.44 -2.36
CA SER A 17 0.56 -6.77 -3.78
C SER A 17 -0.39 -5.96 -4.68
N GLU A 18 -1.65 -5.82 -4.26
CA GLU A 18 -2.64 -4.97 -4.94
C GLU A 18 -2.21 -3.50 -4.98
N LEU A 19 -1.83 -2.93 -3.82
CA LEU A 19 -1.36 -1.54 -3.72
C LEU A 19 -0.09 -1.31 -4.54
N ARG A 20 0.79 -2.31 -4.67
CA ARG A 20 1.97 -2.22 -5.56
C ARG A 20 1.57 -2.16 -7.04
N ARG A 21 0.58 -2.94 -7.47
CA ARG A 21 0.05 -2.87 -8.84
C ARG A 21 -0.61 -1.53 -9.11
N GLU A 22 -1.39 -1.03 -8.16
CA GLU A 22 -2.05 0.27 -8.28
C GLU A 22 -1.02 1.42 -8.33
N LEU A 23 0.04 1.35 -7.53
CA LEU A 23 1.17 2.28 -7.59
C LEU A 23 1.93 2.23 -8.92
N PHE A 24 2.04 1.05 -9.54
CA PHE A 24 2.63 0.87 -10.86
C PHE A 24 1.76 1.51 -11.96
N ASN A 25 0.45 1.28 -11.92
CA ASN A 25 -0.51 1.90 -12.83
C ASN A 25 -0.51 3.43 -12.70
N LEU A 26 -0.48 3.96 -11.47
CA LEU A 26 -0.35 5.40 -11.20
C LEU A 26 0.99 5.98 -11.68
N ARG A 27 2.08 5.21 -11.61
CA ARG A 27 3.39 5.61 -12.17
C ARG A 27 3.39 5.63 -13.70
N LEU A 28 2.71 4.67 -14.33
CA LEU A 28 2.50 4.65 -15.78
C LEU A 28 1.66 5.85 -16.22
N GLN A 29 0.50 6.07 -15.58
CA GLN A 29 -0.33 7.25 -15.84
C GLN A 29 0.44 8.54 -15.65
N LYS A 30 1.28 8.63 -14.60
CA LYS A 30 2.15 9.78 -14.37
C LYS A 30 3.07 10.13 -15.54
N ASN A 31 3.57 9.13 -16.25
CA ASN A 31 4.46 9.34 -17.38
C ASN A 31 3.71 9.61 -18.68
N THR A 32 2.48 9.12 -18.82
CA THR A 32 1.70 9.24 -20.07
C THR A 32 0.89 10.54 -20.14
N THR A 33 0.42 11.08 -19.02
CA THR A 33 -0.34 12.34 -19.01
C THR A 33 -0.14 13.01 -17.64
N ASN A 34 0.06 14.34 -17.64
CA ASN A 34 0.29 15.14 -16.44
C ASN A 34 -0.54 14.65 -15.25
N VAL A 35 0.16 14.29 -14.17
CA VAL A 35 -0.44 13.69 -12.97
C VAL A 35 -1.48 14.64 -12.38
N GLU A 36 -2.77 14.27 -12.50
CA GLU A 36 -3.84 15.05 -11.87
C GLU A 36 -3.75 15.03 -10.33
N LYS A 37 -3.19 13.97 -9.73
CA LYS A 37 -3.24 13.74 -8.27
C LYS A 37 -1.95 13.13 -7.70
N PRO A 38 -0.86 13.92 -7.57
CA PRO A 38 0.41 13.45 -7.00
C PRO A 38 0.30 13.02 -5.53
N HIS A 39 -0.73 13.47 -4.82
CA HIS A 39 -1.01 13.09 -3.44
C HIS A 39 -1.34 11.60 -3.27
N LEU A 40 -1.97 10.97 -4.28
CA LEU A 40 -2.32 9.53 -4.25
C LEU A 40 -1.07 8.64 -4.20
N LEU A 41 -0.02 9.02 -4.93
CA LEU A 41 1.27 8.33 -4.86
C LEU A 41 1.87 8.34 -3.44
N LYS A 42 1.67 9.44 -2.70
CA LYS A 42 2.17 9.57 -1.33
C LYS A 42 1.29 8.81 -0.33
N SER A 43 -0.03 8.77 -0.53
CA SER A 43 -0.93 7.96 0.32
C SER A 43 -0.68 6.47 0.14
N LEU A 44 -0.62 5.97 -1.11
CA LEU A 44 -0.34 4.56 -1.40
C LEU A 44 0.98 4.09 -0.79
N LYS A 45 2.05 4.90 -0.89
CA LYS A 45 3.33 4.59 -0.23
C LYS A 45 3.21 4.48 1.29
N ARG A 46 2.44 5.39 1.90
CA ARG A 46 2.19 5.36 3.36
C ARG A 46 1.37 4.15 3.78
N ASP A 47 0.40 3.75 2.98
CA ASP A 47 -0.45 2.60 3.28
C ASP A 47 0.32 1.29 3.14
N ILE A 48 1.19 1.15 2.12
CA ILE A 48 2.14 0.03 2.02
C ILE A 48 3.06 -0.01 3.25
N ALA A 49 3.62 1.14 3.66
CA ALA A 49 4.49 1.20 4.83
C ALA A 49 3.75 0.78 6.11
N ARG A 50 2.51 1.24 6.33
CA ARG A 50 1.68 0.84 7.47
C ARG A 50 1.41 -0.66 7.48
N LEU A 51 1.07 -1.24 6.34
CA LEU A 51 0.83 -2.68 6.21
C LEU A 51 2.07 -3.49 6.58
N LEU A 52 3.24 -3.10 6.07
CA LEU A 52 4.52 -3.74 6.41
C LEU A 52 4.88 -3.57 7.89
N THR A 53 4.61 -2.40 8.49
CA THR A 53 4.82 -2.19 9.93
C THR A 53 3.91 -3.11 10.75
N VAL A 54 2.63 -3.26 10.39
CA VAL A 54 1.71 -4.16 11.09
C VAL A 54 2.18 -5.62 10.99
N LEU A 55 2.61 -6.07 9.81
CA LEU A 55 3.22 -7.39 9.63
C LEU A 55 4.40 -7.61 10.56
N LYS A 56 5.35 -6.67 10.59
CA LYS A 56 6.54 -6.76 11.44
C LYS A 56 6.21 -6.74 12.93
N THR A 57 5.22 -5.95 13.35
CA THR A 57 4.74 -5.96 14.74
C THR A 57 4.03 -7.25 15.12
N LYS A 58 3.45 -7.99 14.15
CA LYS A 58 2.86 -9.31 14.38
C LYS A 58 3.94 -10.40 14.48
N GLU A 59 4.97 -10.35 13.63
CA GLU A 59 6.11 -11.30 13.70
C GLU A 59 6.97 -11.13 14.95
N SER A 60 7.10 -9.90 15.45
CA SER A 60 7.94 -9.57 16.61
C SER A 60 7.26 -9.83 17.97
N LYS A 61 6.06 -10.40 17.98
CA LYS A 61 5.27 -10.64 19.19
C LYS A 61 5.07 -12.13 19.42
#